data_AF-A0A0Q7WIJ8-F1
#
_entry.id   AF-A0A0Q7WIJ8-F1
#
_cell.length_a   1.000
_cell.length_b   1.000
_cell.length_c   1.000
_cell.angle_alpha   90.00
_cell.angle_beta   90.00
_cell.angle_gamma   90.00
#
_symmetry.space_group_name_H-M   'P 1'
#
loop_
_entity.id
_entity.type
_entity.pdbx_description
1 polymer ?
#
loop_
_entity_poly.entity_id
_entity_poly.type
_entity_poly.pdbx_seq_one_letter_code
_entity_poly.pdbx_strand_id
1 'polypeptide(L)'
;MSSTVTSSFRRSHDHFEPQDTDPQTQRRLRGQLEQIDYTAFASNTAVIAQVLGKSDGGKFQRLAVAAALARSRWVAEAVAMTESGSAITPEQTTRLATLRAAYEELAEVYEAMRRMVERGYLTYSSSMVTEGGNVVTR
;
A
#
# COMPACT_ATOMS: atom_id res chain seq x y z
N MET A 1 -1.71 36.74 -15.35
CA MET A 1 -1.34 35.33 -15.56
C MET A 1 -0.73 34.83 -14.27
N SER A 2 -1.47 34.02 -13.50
CA SER A 2 -1.07 33.54 -12.17
C SER A 2 -0.44 32.16 -12.32
N SER A 3 0.85 32.04 -11.98
CA SER A 3 1.51 30.74 -11.89
C SER A 3 1.31 30.19 -10.48
N THR A 4 0.42 29.21 -10.35
CA THR A 4 0.29 28.40 -9.13
C THR A 4 1.62 27.68 -8.87
N VAL A 5 2.38 28.16 -7.89
CA VAL A 5 3.60 27.50 -7.40
C VAL A 5 3.16 26.36 -6.47
N THR A 6 3.05 25.15 -7.01
CA THR A 6 2.90 23.94 -6.21
C THR A 6 4.20 23.74 -5.42
N SER A 7 4.17 24.08 -4.13
CA SER A 7 5.24 23.75 -3.18
C SER A 7 5.30 22.22 -3.02
N SER A 8 6.13 21.57 -3.83
CA SER A 8 6.58 20.23 -3.54
C SER A 8 7.59 20.33 -2.39
N PHE A 9 7.16 19.97 -1.18
CA PHE A 9 8.06 19.73 -0.06
C PHE A 9 9.01 18.59 -0.45
N ARG A 10 10.14 18.92 -1.07
CA ARG A 10 11.30 18.05 -1.07
C ARG A 10 11.76 18.01 0.37
N ARG A 11 11.46 16.93 1.10
CA ARG A 11 12.25 16.61 2.30
C ARG A 11 13.69 16.62 1.83
N SER A 12 14.48 17.62 2.22
CA SER A 12 15.92 17.47 2.15
C SER A 12 16.20 16.26 3.02
N HIS A 13 16.49 15.12 2.39
CA HIS A 13 17.25 14.10 3.09
C HIS A 13 18.44 14.85 3.65
N ASP A 14 18.62 14.73 4.96
CA ASP A 14 19.86 15.10 5.62
C ASP A 14 20.93 14.20 4.98
N HIS A 15 21.48 14.67 3.86
CA HIS A 15 22.43 13.94 3.03
C HIS A 15 23.74 13.97 3.79
N PHE A 16 23.85 13.06 4.75
CA PHE A 16 25.07 12.82 5.47
C PHE A 16 26.08 12.25 4.48
N GLU A 17 26.98 13.10 3.99
CA GLU A 17 28.22 12.66 3.36
C GLU A 17 29.25 12.45 4.47
N PRO A 18 29.55 11.20 4.87
CA PRO A 18 30.64 10.96 5.80
C PRO A 18 31.95 11.43 5.17
N GLN A 19 32.45 12.58 5.62
CA GLN A 19 33.76 13.10 5.25
C GLN A 19 34.82 12.05 5.60
N ASP A 20 35.59 11.63 4.59
CA ASP A 20 36.70 10.67 4.68
C ASP A 20 36.38 9.35 5.39
N THR A 21 35.44 8.58 4.85
CA THR A 21 35.28 7.19 5.28
C THR A 21 36.33 6.31 4.58
N ASP A 22 37.28 5.77 5.34
CA ASP A 22 38.17 4.70 4.89
C ASP A 22 37.37 3.61 4.14
N PRO A 23 37.79 3.17 2.92
CA PRO A 23 37.11 2.13 2.16
C PRO A 23 36.77 0.86 2.96
N GLN A 24 37.56 0.51 3.98
CA GLN A 24 37.24 -0.63 4.84
C GLN A 24 36.01 -0.36 5.71
N THR A 25 35.88 0.84 6.27
CA THR A 25 34.73 1.26 7.07
C THR A 25 33.45 1.29 6.24
N GLN A 26 33.53 1.77 4.98
CA GLN A 26 32.37 1.72 4.07
C GLN A 26 31.91 0.30 3.75
N ARG A 27 32.85 -0.63 3.54
CA ARG A 27 32.52 -2.04 3.32
C ARG A 27 31.86 -2.68 4.55
N ARG A 28 32.37 -2.40 5.74
CA ARG A 28 31.77 -2.88 7.00
C ARG A 28 30.36 -2.33 7.18
N LEU A 29 30.16 -1.03 6.94
CA LEU A 29 28.84 -0.40 7.00
C LEU A 29 27.88 -1.02 5.99
N ARG A 30 28.31 -1.25 4.75
CA ARG A 30 27.49 -1.94 3.73
C ARG A 30 27.05 -3.33 4.20
N GLY A 31 27.97 -4.12 4.75
CA GLY A 31 27.63 -5.44 5.28
C GLY A 31 26.62 -5.39 6.44
N GLN A 32 26.73 -4.38 7.31
CA GLN A 32 25.75 -4.16 8.39
C GLN A 32 24.37 -3.79 7.83
N LEU A 33 24.30 -2.91 6.82
CA LEU A 33 23.04 -2.55 6.17
C LEU A 33 22.38 -3.76 5.48
N GLU A 34 23.16 -4.57 4.77
CA GLU A 34 22.68 -5.82 4.16
C GLU A 34 22.14 -6.79 5.22
N GLN A 35 22.80 -6.89 6.38
CA GLN A 35 22.33 -7.71 7.50
C GLN A 35 21.02 -7.17 8.10
N ILE A 36 20.88 -5.85 8.22
CA ILE A 36 19.64 -5.21 8.69
C ILE A 36 18.49 -5.51 7.71
N ASP A 37 18.73 -5.34 6.42
CA ASP A 37 17.75 -5.60 5.37
C ASP A 37 17.33 -7.08 5.34
N TYR A 38 18.29 -8.00 5.44
CA TYR A 38 18.02 -9.43 5.53
C TYR A 38 17.20 -9.77 6.78
N THR A 39 17.54 -9.17 7.93
CA THR A 39 16.81 -9.39 9.19
C THR A 39 15.36 -8.93 9.08
N ALA A 40 15.12 -7.77 8.46
CA ALA A 40 13.77 -7.27 8.19
C ALA A 40 13.00 -8.21 7.25
N PHE A 41 13.64 -8.68 6.16
CA PHE A 41 13.04 -9.63 5.23
C PHE A 41 12.67 -10.96 5.91
N ALA A 42 13.59 -11.55 6.66
CA ALA A 42 13.38 -12.82 7.36
C ALA A 42 12.26 -12.70 8.41
N SER A 43 12.25 -11.62 9.18
CA SER A 43 11.22 -11.35 10.19
C SER A 43 9.84 -11.16 9.56
N ASN A 44 9.75 -10.35 8.50
CA ASN A 44 8.50 -10.12 7.78
C ASN A 44 7.96 -11.42 7.19
N THR A 45 8.81 -12.23 6.56
CA THR A 45 8.39 -13.51 5.97
C THR A 45 7.87 -14.48 7.03
N ALA A 46 8.54 -14.57 8.19
CA ALA A 46 8.12 -15.45 9.28
C ALA A 46 6.78 -15.02 9.91
N VAL A 47 6.66 -13.74 10.26
CA VAL A 47 5.49 -13.22 11.00
C VAL A 47 4.28 -13.06 10.08
N ILE A 48 4.45 -12.47 8.89
CA ILE A 48 3.32 -12.19 7.99
C ILE A 48 2.70 -13.51 7.49
N ALA A 49 3.51 -14.51 7.15
CA ALA A 49 3.00 -15.82 6.75
C ALA A 49 2.23 -16.52 7.87
N GLN A 50 2.63 -16.35 9.13
CA GLN A 50 1.92 -16.88 10.30
C GLN A 50 0.55 -16.21 10.49
N VAL A 51 0.48 -14.89 10.32
CA VAL A 51 -0.74 -14.11 10.57
C VAL A 51 -1.74 -14.23 9.41
N LEU A 52 -1.27 -14.10 8.16
CA LEU A 52 -2.14 -14.01 6.99
C LEU A 52 -2.25 -15.33 6.21
N GLY A 53 -1.37 -16.29 6.45
CA GLY A 53 -1.25 -17.50 5.65
C GLY A 53 -0.86 -17.21 4.20
N LYS A 54 -1.15 -18.16 3.29
CA LYS A 54 -0.97 -17.97 1.85
C LYS A 54 -1.96 -16.95 1.31
N SER A 55 -1.55 -16.16 0.34
CA SER A 55 -2.43 -15.27 -0.42
C SER A 55 -2.90 -15.93 -1.71
N ASP A 56 -4.11 -15.60 -2.15
CA ASP A 56 -4.68 -16.04 -3.43
C ASP A 56 -5.44 -14.88 -4.11
N GLY A 57 -5.93 -15.11 -5.32
CA GLY A 57 -6.76 -14.14 -6.03
C GLY A 57 -8.03 -13.76 -5.27
N GLY A 58 -8.60 -14.68 -4.48
CA GLY A 58 -9.82 -14.46 -3.70
C GLY A 58 -9.65 -13.42 -2.59
N LYS A 59 -8.53 -13.45 -1.85
CA LYS A 59 -8.22 -12.44 -0.82
C LYS A 59 -8.06 -11.04 -1.44
N PHE A 60 -7.32 -10.94 -2.54
CA PHE A 60 -7.16 -9.68 -3.27
C PHE A 60 -8.49 -9.17 -3.82
N GLN A 61 -9.32 -10.03 -4.40
CA GLN A 61 -10.64 -9.66 -4.90
C GLN A 61 -11.54 -9.11 -3.78
N ARG A 62 -11.56 -9.76 -2.60
CA ARG A 62 -12.35 -9.27 -1.47
C ARG A 62 -11.91 -7.88 -1.00
N LEU A 63 -10.60 -7.63 -0.89
CA LEU A 63 -10.07 -6.30 -0.55
C LEU A 63 -10.42 -5.26 -1.63
N ALA A 64 -10.25 -5.59 -2.91
CA ALA A 64 -10.59 -4.69 -4.01
C ALA A 64 -12.08 -4.32 -4.02
N VAL A 65 -12.97 -5.31 -3.80
CA VAL A 65 -14.41 -5.09 -3.68
C VAL A 65 -14.73 -4.23 -2.45
N ALA A 66 -14.11 -4.49 -1.30
CA ALA A 66 -14.31 -3.69 -0.10
C ALA A 66 -13.92 -2.22 -0.31
N ALA A 67 -12.75 -1.96 -0.90
CA ALA A 67 -12.29 -0.61 -1.23
C ALA A 67 -13.23 0.07 -2.25
N ALA A 68 -13.69 -0.67 -3.27
CA ALA A 68 -14.65 -0.14 -4.25
C ALA A 68 -15.99 0.23 -3.60
N LEU A 69 -16.53 -0.61 -2.71
CA LEU A 69 -17.76 -0.34 -1.98
C LEU A 69 -17.61 0.90 -1.06
N ALA A 70 -16.50 1.01 -0.34
CA ALA A 70 -16.22 2.17 0.50
C ALA A 70 -16.14 3.47 -0.33
N ARG A 71 -15.43 3.42 -1.47
CA ARG A 71 -15.36 4.54 -2.41
C ARG A 71 -16.74 4.95 -2.91
N SER A 72 -17.57 3.99 -3.30
CA SER A 72 -18.92 4.27 -3.78
C SER A 72 -19.79 4.92 -2.71
N ARG A 73 -19.68 4.50 -1.44
CA ARG A 73 -20.41 5.12 -0.32
C ARG A 73 -19.97 6.56 -0.06
N TRP A 74 -18.66 6.81 -0.08
CA TRP A 74 -18.11 8.16 0.07
C TRP A 74 -18.61 9.11 -1.03
N VAL A 75 -18.55 8.66 -2.29
CA VAL A 75 -19.04 9.45 -3.43
C VAL A 75 -20.56 9.65 -3.37
N ALA A 76 -21.32 8.61 -3.01
CA ALA A 76 -22.78 8.70 -2.89
C ALA A 76 -23.21 9.71 -1.81
N GLU A 77 -22.53 9.75 -0.67
CA GLU A 77 -22.79 10.76 0.37
C GLU A 77 -22.52 12.18 -0.15
N ALA A 78 -21.41 12.39 -0.85
CA ALA A 78 -21.10 13.71 -1.44
C ALA A 78 -22.16 14.15 -2.45
N VAL A 79 -22.63 13.25 -3.32
CA VAL A 79 -23.69 13.55 -4.28
C VAL A 79 -24.99 13.91 -3.55
N ALA A 80 -25.41 13.12 -2.57
CA ALA A 80 -26.62 13.37 -1.79
C ALA A 80 -26.58 14.71 -1.04
N MET A 81 -25.42 15.11 -0.52
CA MET A 81 -25.22 16.43 0.11
C MET A 81 -25.50 17.55 -0.89
N THR A 82 -25.05 17.42 -2.14
CA THR A 82 -25.23 18.45 -3.18
C THR A 82 -26.65 18.50 -3.74
N GLU A 83 -27.35 17.36 -3.81
CA GLU A 83 -28.74 17.30 -4.30
C GLU A 83 -29.73 17.97 -3.36
N SER A 84 -29.42 18.04 -2.05
CA SER A 84 -30.29 18.69 -1.05
C SER A 84 -30.47 20.20 -1.25
N GLY A 85 -29.58 20.85 -2.02
CA GLY A 85 -29.56 22.30 -2.24
C GLY A 85 -29.34 23.16 -0.98
N SER A 86 -29.15 22.52 0.18
CA SER A 86 -28.96 23.18 1.47
C SER A 86 -27.47 23.44 1.73
N ALA A 87 -27.18 24.38 2.64
CA ALA A 87 -25.81 24.58 3.10
C ALA A 87 -25.26 23.30 3.74
N ILE A 88 -24.04 22.91 3.36
CA ILE A 88 -23.35 21.75 3.91
C ILE A 88 -23.11 21.97 5.41
N THR A 89 -23.56 21.04 6.24
CA THR A 89 -23.38 21.13 7.69
C THR A 89 -22.02 20.56 8.13
N PRO A 90 -21.50 20.96 9.31
CA PRO A 90 -20.30 20.37 9.89
C PRO A 90 -20.40 18.85 10.10
N GLU A 91 -21.59 18.35 10.44
CA GLU A 91 -21.85 16.93 10.67
C GLU A 91 -21.75 16.13 9.37
N GLN A 92 -22.31 16.67 8.26
CA GLN A 92 -22.18 16.05 6.94
C GLN A 92 -20.71 16.01 6.50
N THR A 93 -19.97 17.10 6.73
CA THR A 93 -18.53 17.16 6.42
C THR A 93 -17.74 16.12 7.23
N THR A 94 -18.05 15.98 8.52
CA THR A 94 -17.41 14.99 9.40
C THR A 94 -17.69 13.57 8.93
N ARG A 95 -18.95 13.26 8.61
CA ARG A 95 -19.35 11.95 8.08
C ARG A 95 -18.63 11.65 6.76
N LEU A 96 -18.57 12.62 5.86
CA LEU A 96 -17.87 12.48 4.58
C LEU A 96 -16.38 12.21 4.77
N ALA A 97 -15.73 12.88 5.73
CA ALA A 97 -14.33 12.64 6.07
C ALA A 97 -14.10 11.23 6.62
N THR A 98 -14.99 10.72 7.47
CA THR A 98 -14.93 9.34 7.98
C THR A 98 -15.07 8.31 6.84
N LEU A 99 -16.00 8.52 5.91
CA LEU A 99 -16.16 7.65 4.74
C LEU A 99 -14.92 7.67 3.85
N ARG A 100 -14.32 8.85 3.64
CA ARG A 100 -13.07 8.99 2.89
C ARG A 100 -11.92 8.23 3.54
N ALA A 101 -11.75 8.39 4.86
CA ALA A 101 -10.70 7.68 5.60
C ALA A 101 -10.87 6.15 5.48
N ALA A 102 -12.08 5.63 5.65
CA ALA A 102 -12.34 4.20 5.50
C ALA A 102 -12.00 3.67 4.08
N TYR A 103 -12.31 4.45 3.05
CA TYR A 103 -11.92 4.14 1.68
C TYR A 103 -10.39 4.14 1.49
N GLU A 104 -9.71 5.19 1.95
CA GLU A 104 -8.26 5.36 1.82
C GLU A 104 -7.51 4.21 2.53
N GLU A 105 -7.91 3.86 3.76
CA GLU A 105 -7.32 2.74 4.51
C GLU A 105 -7.48 1.40 3.79
N LEU A 106 -8.67 1.10 3.25
CA LEU A 106 -8.88 -0.16 2.52
C LEU A 106 -8.09 -0.22 1.21
N ALA A 107 -7.91 0.92 0.52
CA ALA A 107 -7.09 1.00 -0.68
C ALA A 107 -5.60 0.81 -0.35
N GLU A 108 -5.11 1.42 0.73
CA GLU A 108 -3.73 1.26 1.18
C GLU A 108 -3.44 -0.17 1.68
N VAL A 109 -4.41 -0.82 2.34
CA VAL A 109 -4.26 -2.24 2.72
C VAL A 109 -4.15 -3.15 1.49
N TYR A 110 -4.92 -2.88 0.43
CA TYR A 110 -4.80 -3.61 -0.83
C TYR A 110 -3.39 -3.46 -1.44
N GLU A 111 -2.88 -2.23 -1.53
CA GLU A 111 -1.53 -1.97 -2.05
C GLU A 111 -0.44 -2.53 -1.13
N ALA A 112 -0.61 -2.46 0.18
CA ALA A 112 0.31 -3.05 1.15
C ALA A 112 0.41 -4.57 0.95
N MET A 113 -0.74 -5.24 0.80
CA MET A 113 -0.78 -6.68 0.55
C MET A 113 -0.14 -7.05 -0.81
N ARG A 114 -0.35 -6.23 -1.84
CA ARG A 114 0.32 -6.39 -3.14
C ARG A 114 1.84 -6.25 -3.01
N ARG A 115 2.33 -5.22 -2.34
CA ARG A 115 3.77 -4.99 -2.09
C ARG A 115 4.39 -6.11 -1.26
N MET A 116 3.64 -6.70 -0.32
CA MET A 116 4.10 -7.86 0.45
C MET A 116 4.33 -9.08 -0.46
N VAL A 117 3.48 -9.30 -1.46
CA VAL A 117 3.68 -10.34 -2.47
C VAL A 117 4.89 -10.02 -3.36
N GLU A 118 4.99 -8.78 -3.87
CA GLU A 118 6.12 -8.35 -4.72
C GLU A 118 7.48 -8.45 -4.01
N ARG A 119 7.51 -8.19 -2.69
CA ARG A 119 8.70 -8.34 -1.85
C ARG A 119 8.96 -9.78 -1.40
N GLY A 120 8.08 -10.73 -1.71
CA GLY A 120 8.21 -12.13 -1.32
C GLY A 120 7.86 -12.43 0.14
N TYR A 121 7.29 -11.48 0.89
CA TYR A 121 6.84 -11.70 2.27
C TYR A 121 5.59 -12.60 2.34
N LEU A 122 4.76 -12.57 1.29
CA LEU A 122 3.55 -13.38 1.17
C LEU A 122 3.65 -14.29 -0.05
N THR A 123 3.51 -15.60 0.17
CA THR A 123 3.39 -16.55 -0.94
C THR A 123 2.03 -16.41 -1.60
N TYR A 124 2.03 -16.15 -2.92
CA TYR A 124 0.83 -16.12 -3.74
C TYR A 124 0.58 -17.48 -4.39
N SER A 125 -0.51 -18.15 -4.02
CA SER A 125 -1.00 -19.33 -4.73
C SER A 125 -1.93 -18.90 -5.85
N SER A 126 -1.48 -19.09 -7.09
CA SER A 126 -2.36 -18.99 -8.25
C SER A 126 -3.29 -20.20 -8.24
N SER A 127 -4.53 -20.00 -7.81
CA SER A 127 -5.61 -20.97 -8.02
C SER A 127 -6.13 -20.83 -9.45
N MET A 128 -5.26 -21.00 -10.44
CA MET A 128 -5.74 -21.45 -11.76
C MET A 128 -6.08 -22.93 -11.58
N VAL A 129 -7.36 -23.19 -11.38
CA VAL A 129 -7.92 -24.53 -11.48
C VAL A 129 -7.64 -25.01 -12.91
N THR A 130 -6.74 -25.99 -13.05
CA THR A 130 -6.60 -26.78 -14.27
C THR A 130 -7.85 -27.65 -14.42
N GLU A 131 -8.95 -27.08 -14.87
CA GLU A 131 -10.03 -27.87 -15.48
C GLU A 131 -9.65 -28.09 -16.94
N GLY A 132 -9.12 -29.27 -17.23
CA GLY A 132 -8.79 -29.72 -18.58
C GLY A 132 -7.32 -29.53 -18.93
N GLY A 133 -6.56 -30.63 -18.91
CA GLY A 133 -5.14 -30.64 -19.25
C GLY A 133 -4.86 -30.12 -20.65
N ASN A 134 -4.13 -29.02 -20.74
CA ASN A 134 -2.93 -28.89 -21.57
C ASN A 134 -2.24 -27.57 -21.25
N VAL A 135 -1.07 -27.65 -20.60
CA VAL A 135 -0.14 -26.52 -20.54
C VAL A 135 0.64 -26.54 -21.85
N VAL A 136 0.32 -25.62 -22.76
CA VAL A 136 1.21 -25.29 -23.88
C VAL A 136 2.12 -24.16 -23.42
N THR A 137 3.29 -24.52 -22.91
CA THR A 137 4.45 -23.62 -22.85
C THR A 137 5.30 -23.88 -24.08
N ARG A 138 5.56 -22.82 -24.86
CA ARG A 138 6.70 -22.81 -25.79
C ARG A 138 7.98 -22.53 -25.01
#